data_AF-A0A1H0PJL7-F1
#
_entry.id   AF-A0A1H0PJL7-F1
#
_cell.length_a   1.000
_cell.length_b   1.000
_cell.length_c   1.000
_cell.angle_alpha   90.00
_cell.angle_beta   90.00
_cell.angle_gamma   90.00
#
_symmetry.space_group_name_H-M   'P 1'
#
loop_
_entity.id
_entity.type
_entity.pdbx_description
1 polymer ?
#
loop_
_entity_poly.entity_id
_entity_poly.type
_entity_poly.pdbx_seq_one_letter_code
_entity_poly.pdbx_strand_id
1 'polypeptide(L)'
;MEWLLLVAGLLLILGTGFFVAVEFSLVALDQTTVQRAVDGGDAAAEPLLKCLKSLSTQLSSCQLGITMTTLLTGYVMEPSVGKLLEGPLAALGVPAAAVASVSLILAMALATLLSMVIGELVPKNMAIALSFPIGKAVARPQLVFTAIFKPAIVVLNGFSNKVLNVFGLEAKEEISGARTPAELASLVRRSAAMGTLDAGTANFIARTLKFSGRTAADVMTPRIRVETIDADQPVSDIVEAAKRTGYSRFPVIGESSDDIRGVVHIKKAIAVPADRRAKLQAGAIMTDVLRVPETIHLDALLAELREGNLQLAVVLDEYGGTAGVATLEDLVEEIVGEVADEHDKVRPGLLQSASGDWYFPGLLRPDELSEQIPGLTVPDEAAYETVGGYVMSQLGRIAAVGDTVDVVGGTLSVTRMDGRRIDRICFRPARVPGGGQPASQAGAA
;
A
#
# COMPACT_ATOMS: atom_id res chain seq x y z
N MET A 1 -11.17 61.95 -11.99
CA MET A 1 -11.90 60.91 -11.23
C MET A 1 -11.66 59.52 -11.84
N GLU A 2 -11.80 59.37 -13.14
CA GLU A 2 -11.58 58.08 -13.85
C GLU A 2 -10.18 57.47 -13.63
N TRP A 3 -9.12 58.29 -13.57
CA TRP A 3 -7.77 57.81 -13.21
C TRP A 3 -7.66 57.23 -11.80
N LEU A 4 -8.42 57.76 -10.83
CA LEU A 4 -8.44 57.22 -9.46
C LEU A 4 -9.18 55.88 -9.42
N LEU A 5 -10.27 55.77 -10.17
CA LEU A 5 -11.02 54.52 -10.32
C LEU A 5 -10.20 53.45 -11.07
N LEU A 6 -9.41 53.84 -12.08
CA LEU A 6 -8.47 52.95 -12.75
C LEU A 6 -7.41 52.41 -11.78
N VAL A 7 -6.81 53.28 -10.95
CA VAL A 7 -5.86 52.85 -9.91
C VAL A 7 -6.53 51.93 -8.90
N ALA A 8 -7.75 52.24 -8.47
CA ALA A 8 -8.52 51.37 -7.59
C ALA A 8 -8.80 49.99 -8.23
N GLY A 9 -9.17 49.96 -9.51
CA GLY A 9 -9.35 48.72 -10.28
C GLY A 9 -8.07 47.89 -10.36
N LEU A 10 -6.93 48.54 -10.60
CA LEU A 10 -5.64 47.84 -10.63
C LEU A 10 -5.26 47.27 -9.25
N LEU A 11 -5.52 48.01 -8.17
CA LEU A 11 -5.32 47.52 -6.80
C LEU A 11 -6.24 46.33 -6.49
N LEU A 12 -7.48 46.34 -6.98
CA LEU A 12 -8.41 45.22 -6.84
C LEU A 12 -7.93 43.98 -7.61
N ILE A 13 -7.38 44.14 -8.82
CA ILE A 13 -6.75 43.04 -9.58
C ILE A 13 -5.58 42.44 -8.78
N LEU A 14 -4.72 43.28 -8.19
CA LEU A 14 -3.64 42.80 -7.33
C LEU A 14 -4.19 42.09 -6.07
N GLY A 15 -5.31 42.57 -5.54
CA GLY A 15 -6.06 41.91 -4.47
C GLY A 15 -6.54 40.50 -4.88
N THR A 16 -7.12 40.36 -6.07
CA THR A 16 -7.47 39.04 -6.64
C THR A 16 -6.23 38.15 -6.72
N GLY A 17 -5.13 38.69 -7.24
CA GLY A 17 -3.86 37.97 -7.34
C GLY A 17 -3.30 37.51 -6.00
N PHE A 18 -3.47 38.31 -4.95
CA PHE A 18 -3.12 37.91 -3.59
C PHE A 18 -3.93 36.69 -3.13
N PHE A 19 -5.26 36.69 -3.29
CA PHE A 19 -6.09 35.56 -2.85
C PHE A 19 -5.85 34.30 -3.69
N VAL A 20 -5.65 34.44 -5.00
CA VAL A 20 -5.25 33.33 -5.88
C VAL A 20 -3.90 32.76 -5.45
N ALA A 21 -2.93 33.61 -5.12
CA ALA A 21 -1.63 33.14 -4.64
C ALA A 21 -1.74 32.38 -3.31
N VAL A 22 -2.59 32.84 -2.38
CA VAL A 22 -2.89 32.12 -1.14
C VAL A 22 -3.50 30.75 -1.45
N GLU A 23 -4.58 30.71 -2.23
CA GLU A 23 -5.30 29.48 -2.55
C GLU A 23 -4.37 28.42 -3.14
N PHE A 24 -3.68 28.76 -4.23
CA PHE A 24 -2.85 27.78 -4.94
C PHE A 24 -1.57 27.42 -4.19
N SER A 25 -1.02 28.32 -3.37
CA SER A 25 0.12 27.94 -2.50
C SER A 25 -0.30 26.98 -1.40
N LEU A 26 -1.47 27.18 -0.78
CA LEU A 26 -1.99 26.26 0.24
C LEU A 26 -2.36 24.89 -0.34
N VAL A 27 -2.97 24.85 -1.54
CA VAL A 27 -3.31 23.60 -2.23
C VAL A 27 -2.05 22.83 -2.67
N ALA A 28 -1.00 23.53 -3.08
CA ALA A 28 0.25 22.92 -3.52
C ALA A 28 1.18 22.47 -2.37
N LEU A 29 0.89 22.87 -1.13
CA LEU A 29 1.74 22.59 0.04
C LEU A 29 1.23 21.43 0.87
N ASP A 30 2.16 20.59 1.31
CA ASP A 30 1.88 19.51 2.25
C ASP A 30 2.12 19.95 3.71
N GLN A 31 1.19 19.59 4.60
CA GLN A 31 1.23 19.96 6.03
C GLN A 31 2.50 19.43 6.72
N THR A 32 2.97 18.22 6.38
CA THR A 32 4.16 17.63 7.04
C THR A 32 5.43 18.37 6.64
N THR A 33 5.51 18.84 5.40
CA THR A 33 6.63 19.65 4.90
C THR A 33 6.73 20.98 5.66
N VAL A 34 5.60 21.65 5.91
CA VAL A 34 5.58 22.90 6.69
C VAL A 34 5.83 22.63 8.18
N GLN A 35 5.29 21.55 8.74
CA GLN A 35 5.54 21.16 10.13
C GLN A 35 7.04 20.93 10.39
N ARG A 36 7.73 20.19 9.50
CA ARG A 36 9.18 19.99 9.60
C ARG A 36 9.97 21.29 9.59
N ALA A 37 9.54 22.28 8.80
CA ALA A 37 10.20 23.59 8.77
C ALA A 37 10.02 24.36 10.10
N VAL A 38 8.84 24.28 10.71
CA VAL A 38 8.58 24.84 12.05
C VAL A 38 9.43 24.14 13.11
N ASP A 39 9.46 22.80 13.09
CA ASP A 39 10.27 22.01 14.04
C ASP A 39 11.77 22.26 13.87
N GLY A 40 12.21 22.58 12.64
CA GLY A 40 13.57 23.01 12.31
C GLY A 40 13.90 24.47 12.68
N GLY A 41 12.99 25.20 13.32
CA GLY A 41 13.22 26.55 13.85
C GLY A 41 12.77 27.71 12.95
N ASP A 42 12.08 27.47 11.83
CA ASP A 42 11.54 28.54 10.99
C ASP A 42 10.21 29.09 11.56
N ALA A 43 10.30 30.06 12.47
CA ALA A 43 9.14 30.72 13.07
C ALA A 43 8.22 31.43 12.04
N ALA A 44 8.71 31.73 10.83
CA ALA A 44 7.88 32.30 9.77
C ALA A 44 6.94 31.28 9.12
N ALA A 45 7.15 29.97 9.35
CA ALA A 45 6.29 28.89 8.84
C ALA A 45 5.08 28.60 9.76
N GLU A 46 5.05 29.09 11.00
CA GLU A 46 3.92 28.84 11.93
C GLU A 46 2.57 29.37 11.43
N PRO A 47 2.45 30.59 10.86
CA PRO A 47 1.18 31.08 10.33
C PRO A 47 0.70 30.25 9.14
N LEU A 48 1.64 29.82 8.29
CA LEU A 48 1.37 28.96 7.15
C LEU A 48 0.82 27.60 7.61
N LEU A 49 1.42 27.02 8.66
CA LEU A 49 0.92 25.80 9.28
C LEU A 49 -0.50 25.96 9.84
N LYS A 50 -0.82 27.11 10.47
CA LYS A 50 -2.18 27.41 10.93
C LYS A 50 -3.18 27.49 9.77
N CYS A 51 -2.78 28.08 8.64
CA CYS A 51 -3.60 28.09 7.43
C CYS A 51 -3.88 26.66 6.93
N LEU A 52 -2.85 25.81 6.83
CA LEU A 52 -2.99 24.43 6.38
C LEU A 52 -3.84 23.57 7.31
N LYS A 53 -3.73 23.76 8.64
CA LYS A 53 -4.60 23.08 9.62
C LYS A 53 -6.07 23.48 9.53
N SER A 54 -6.38 24.59 8.88
CA SER A 54 -7.75 25.09 8.67
C SER A 54 -8.06 25.26 7.18
N LEU A 55 -7.49 24.38 6.34
CA LEU A 55 -7.45 24.55 4.88
C LEU A 55 -8.84 24.83 4.27
N SER A 56 -9.87 24.05 4.61
CA SER A 56 -11.24 24.26 4.11
C SER A 56 -11.75 25.68 4.42
N THR A 57 -11.56 26.15 5.65
CA THR A 57 -11.95 27.50 6.07
C THR A 57 -11.14 28.57 5.31
N GLN A 58 -9.83 28.35 5.10
CA GLN A 58 -9.00 29.29 4.35
C GLN A 58 -9.37 29.33 2.86
N LEU A 59 -9.70 28.19 2.25
CA LEU A 59 -10.14 28.12 0.86
C LEU A 59 -11.46 28.87 0.66
N SER A 60 -12.44 28.67 1.54
CA SER A 60 -13.69 29.46 1.52
C SER A 60 -13.44 30.96 1.70
N SER A 61 -12.49 31.33 2.56
CA SER A 61 -12.07 32.71 2.75
C SER A 61 -11.45 33.31 1.48
N CYS A 62 -10.53 32.59 0.82
CA CYS A 62 -9.96 33.00 -0.46
C CYS A 62 -11.04 33.17 -1.52
N GLN A 63 -11.98 32.22 -1.63
CA GLN A 63 -13.06 32.31 -2.61
C GLN A 63 -13.94 33.55 -2.40
N LEU A 64 -14.23 33.90 -1.14
CA LEU A 64 -14.92 35.13 -0.81
C LEU A 64 -14.12 36.36 -1.27
N GLY A 65 -12.82 36.38 -0.98
CA GLY A 65 -11.89 37.44 -1.38
C GLY A 65 -11.85 37.63 -2.90
N ILE A 66 -11.59 36.56 -3.65
CA ILE A 66 -11.57 36.53 -5.13
C ILE A 66 -12.88 37.03 -5.70
N THR A 67 -14.01 36.55 -5.18
CA THR A 67 -15.34 36.96 -5.66
C THR A 67 -15.55 38.46 -5.44
N MET A 68 -15.24 38.95 -4.24
CA MET A 68 -15.40 40.36 -3.89
C MET A 68 -14.50 41.26 -4.75
N THR A 69 -13.22 40.94 -4.89
CA THR A 69 -12.29 41.76 -5.68
C THR A 69 -12.60 41.71 -7.17
N THR A 70 -13.01 40.56 -7.70
CA THR A 70 -13.37 40.41 -9.13
C THR A 70 -14.63 41.21 -9.46
N LEU A 71 -15.68 41.12 -8.64
CA LEU A 71 -16.91 41.90 -8.85
C LEU A 71 -16.68 43.40 -8.72
N LEU A 72 -15.91 43.83 -7.70
CA LEU A 72 -15.55 45.23 -7.54
C LEU A 72 -14.67 45.73 -8.69
N THR A 73 -13.77 44.90 -9.21
CA THR A 73 -12.95 45.24 -10.38
C THR A 73 -13.84 45.47 -11.59
N GLY A 74 -14.77 44.58 -11.90
CA GLY A 74 -15.72 44.77 -13.00
C GLY A 74 -16.53 46.06 -12.85
N TYR A 75 -17.04 46.33 -11.63
CA TYR A 75 -17.83 47.52 -11.34
C TYR A 75 -17.05 48.84 -11.46
N VAL A 76 -15.78 48.86 -11.04
CA VAL A 76 -14.96 50.08 -10.97
C VAL A 76 -14.11 50.29 -12.23
N MET A 77 -13.50 49.23 -12.74
CA MET A 77 -12.49 49.31 -13.80
C MET A 77 -13.11 49.44 -15.18
N GLU A 78 -14.15 48.67 -15.50
CA GLU A 78 -14.77 48.66 -16.84
C GLU A 78 -15.33 50.04 -17.23
N PRO A 79 -16.13 50.73 -16.38
CA PRO A 79 -16.67 52.05 -16.73
C PRO A 79 -15.58 53.12 -16.86
N SER A 80 -14.51 52.99 -16.06
CA SER A 80 -13.41 53.95 -16.03
C SER A 80 -12.53 53.85 -17.27
N VAL A 81 -12.18 52.61 -17.65
CA VAL A 81 -11.45 52.33 -18.90
C VAL A 81 -12.30 52.72 -20.10
N GLY A 82 -13.61 52.44 -20.08
CA GLY A 82 -14.54 52.83 -21.13
C GLY A 82 -14.55 54.35 -21.37
N LYS A 83 -14.72 55.16 -20.33
CA LYS A 83 -14.68 56.62 -20.49
C LYS A 83 -13.32 57.15 -20.96
N LEU A 84 -12.23 56.54 -20.53
CA LEU A 84 -10.87 56.91 -20.98
C LEU A 84 -10.64 56.57 -22.46
N LEU A 85 -11.31 55.55 -22.99
CA LEU A 85 -11.20 55.11 -24.38
C LEU A 85 -12.12 55.89 -25.34
N GLU A 86 -13.17 56.56 -24.85
CA GLU A 86 -14.11 57.34 -25.69
C GLU A 86 -13.41 58.46 -26.48
N GLY A 87 -12.52 59.22 -25.85
CA GLY A 87 -11.78 60.32 -26.49
C GLY A 87 -10.87 59.85 -27.64
N PRO A 88 -9.97 58.86 -27.42
CA PRO A 88 -9.17 58.26 -28.46
C PRO A 88 -10.00 57.64 -29.60
N LEU A 89 -11.09 56.94 -29.29
CA LEU A 89 -11.95 56.31 -30.29
C LEU A 89 -12.69 57.34 -31.17
N ALA A 90 -13.14 58.44 -30.57
CA ALA A 90 -13.72 59.56 -31.32
C ALA A 90 -12.67 60.23 -32.24
N ALA A 91 -11.42 60.38 -31.78
CA ALA A 91 -10.32 60.91 -32.58
C ALA A 91 -9.91 59.98 -33.75
N LEU A 92 -10.13 58.67 -33.61
CA LEU A 92 -9.92 57.65 -34.64
C LEU A 92 -11.06 57.59 -35.69
N GLY A 93 -12.09 58.42 -35.56
CA GLY A 93 -13.18 58.53 -36.54
C GLY A 93 -14.33 57.55 -36.34
N VAL A 94 -14.45 56.93 -35.16
CA VAL A 94 -15.59 56.06 -34.83
C VAL A 94 -16.88 56.91 -34.79
N PRO A 95 -17.99 56.47 -35.42
CA PRO A 95 -19.26 57.21 -35.40
C PRO A 95 -19.74 57.44 -33.97
N ALA A 96 -20.18 58.67 -33.64
CA ALA A 96 -20.59 59.05 -32.29
C ALA A 96 -21.66 58.12 -31.66
N ALA A 97 -22.54 57.55 -32.48
CA ALA A 97 -23.56 56.58 -32.05
C ALA A 97 -22.98 55.23 -31.61
N ALA A 98 -21.77 54.87 -32.07
CA ALA A 98 -21.11 53.59 -31.77
C ALA A 98 -19.97 53.72 -30.75
N VAL A 99 -19.44 54.93 -30.51
CA VAL A 99 -18.28 55.17 -29.61
C VAL A 99 -18.51 54.57 -28.22
N ALA A 100 -19.67 54.81 -27.59
CA ALA A 100 -19.96 54.31 -26.25
C ALA A 100 -19.97 52.76 -26.18
N SER A 101 -20.65 52.11 -27.13
CA SER A 101 -20.73 50.64 -27.17
C SER A 101 -19.39 49.98 -27.47
N VAL A 102 -18.64 50.51 -28.44
CA VAL A 102 -17.30 50.01 -28.80
C VAL A 102 -16.33 50.21 -27.63
N SER A 103 -16.40 51.36 -26.97
CA SER A 103 -15.57 51.67 -25.83
C SER A 103 -15.83 50.74 -24.65
N LEU A 104 -17.11 50.47 -24.34
CA LEU A 104 -17.49 49.54 -23.28
C LEU A 104 -17.01 48.11 -23.56
N ILE A 105 -17.21 47.60 -24.79
CA ILE A 105 -16.75 46.25 -25.17
C ILE A 105 -15.23 46.15 -25.07
N LEU A 106 -14.51 47.16 -25.57
CA LEU A 106 -13.04 47.18 -25.52
C LEU A 106 -12.53 47.29 -24.09
N ALA A 107 -13.18 48.10 -23.26
CA ALA A 107 -12.86 48.24 -21.84
C ALA A 107 -13.09 46.93 -21.07
N MET A 108 -14.21 46.26 -21.30
CA MET A 108 -14.52 44.97 -20.68
C MET A 108 -13.51 43.90 -21.13
N ALA A 109 -13.16 43.86 -22.42
CA ALA A 109 -12.14 42.94 -22.93
C ALA A 109 -10.76 43.21 -22.32
N LEU A 110 -10.34 44.48 -22.25
CA LEU A 110 -9.05 44.87 -21.67
C LEU A 110 -9.00 44.59 -20.16
N ALA A 111 -10.05 44.95 -19.42
CA ALA A 111 -10.16 44.71 -17.98
C ALA A 111 -10.16 43.20 -17.69
N THR A 112 -10.92 42.41 -18.45
CA THR A 112 -10.95 40.95 -18.33
C THR A 112 -9.57 40.34 -18.61
N LEU A 113 -8.91 40.75 -19.69
CA LEU A 113 -7.56 40.26 -20.02
C LEU A 113 -6.54 40.62 -18.93
N LEU A 114 -6.57 41.86 -18.44
CA LEU A 114 -5.65 42.31 -17.40
C LEU A 114 -5.91 41.56 -16.08
N SER A 115 -7.18 41.39 -15.70
CA SER A 115 -7.58 40.64 -14.50
C SER A 115 -7.22 39.17 -14.61
N MET A 116 -7.45 38.53 -15.76
CA MET A 116 -7.11 37.13 -15.99
C MET A 116 -5.59 36.91 -15.93
N VAL A 117 -4.80 37.78 -16.57
CA VAL A 117 -3.33 37.62 -16.61
C VAL A 117 -2.71 37.96 -15.27
N ILE A 118 -2.97 39.16 -14.74
CA ILE A 118 -2.29 39.69 -13.53
C ILE A 118 -2.96 39.21 -12.26
N GLY A 119 -4.30 39.09 -12.25
CA GLY A 119 -5.07 38.70 -11.08
C GLY A 119 -5.18 37.18 -10.90
N GLU A 120 -4.99 36.38 -11.96
CA GLU A 120 -5.20 34.93 -11.87
C GLU A 120 -3.99 34.12 -12.36
N LEU A 121 -3.65 34.18 -13.65
CA LEU A 121 -2.68 33.26 -14.28
C LEU A 121 -1.26 33.42 -13.72
N VAL A 122 -0.76 34.66 -13.62
CA VAL A 122 0.60 34.92 -13.12
C VAL A 122 0.72 34.53 -11.63
N PRO A 123 -0.15 34.99 -10.72
CA PRO A 123 -0.09 34.60 -9.32
C PRO A 123 -0.26 33.09 -9.10
N LYS A 124 -1.15 32.44 -9.85
CA LYS A 124 -1.37 31.00 -9.80
C LYS A 124 -0.10 30.23 -10.17
N ASN A 125 0.51 30.55 -11.31
CA ASN A 125 1.72 29.86 -11.76
C ASN A 125 2.89 30.09 -10.80
N MET A 126 3.02 31.31 -10.25
CA MET A 126 4.01 31.61 -9.22
C MET A 126 3.75 30.80 -7.94
N ALA A 127 2.51 30.77 -7.46
CA ALA A 127 2.12 30.07 -6.24
C ALA A 127 2.28 28.55 -6.33
N ILE A 128 2.13 27.96 -7.51
CA ILE A 128 2.41 26.54 -7.73
C ILE A 128 3.93 26.29 -7.79
N ALA A 129 4.68 27.12 -8.51
CA ALA A 129 6.12 26.95 -8.69
C ALA A 129 6.93 27.23 -7.41
N LEU A 130 6.50 28.20 -6.60
CA LEU A 130 7.18 28.69 -5.41
C LEU A 130 6.23 28.68 -4.20
N SER A 131 5.53 27.57 -4.01
CA SER A 131 4.45 27.42 -3.03
C SER A 131 4.88 27.72 -1.59
N PHE A 132 6.04 27.23 -1.17
CA PHE A 132 6.53 27.44 0.20
C PHE A 132 6.87 28.91 0.53
N PRO A 133 7.76 29.61 -0.21
CA PRO A 133 8.09 31.00 0.11
C PRO A 133 6.90 31.95 -0.07
N ILE A 134 6.07 31.75 -1.10
CA ILE A 134 4.86 32.55 -1.31
C ILE A 134 3.87 32.30 -0.19
N GLY A 135 3.60 31.03 0.14
CA GLY A 135 2.73 30.64 1.24
C GLY A 135 3.12 31.31 2.56
N LYS A 136 4.41 31.33 2.91
CA LYS A 136 4.89 32.01 4.12
C LYS A 136 4.61 33.51 4.09
N ALA A 137 4.83 34.17 2.95
CA ALA A 137 4.63 35.60 2.80
C ALA A 137 3.14 35.99 2.94
N VAL A 138 2.23 35.19 2.38
CA VAL A 138 0.79 35.50 2.33
C VAL A 138 -0.01 34.95 3.52
N ALA A 139 0.54 34.00 4.28
CA ALA A 139 -0.18 33.34 5.37
C ALA A 139 -0.65 34.30 6.48
N ARG A 140 0.18 35.24 6.92
CA ARG A 140 -0.20 36.19 7.99
C ARG A 140 -1.34 37.12 7.54
N PRO A 141 -1.24 37.83 6.40
CA PRO A 141 -2.35 38.62 5.89
C PRO A 141 -3.64 37.80 5.70
N GLN A 142 -3.51 36.56 5.22
CA GLN A 142 -4.66 35.67 5.04
C GLN A 142 -5.37 35.37 6.36
N LEU A 143 -4.64 35.02 7.42
CA LEU A 143 -5.25 34.74 8.74
C LEU A 143 -6.01 35.96 9.28
N VAL A 144 -5.49 37.17 9.06
CA VAL A 144 -6.16 38.42 9.47
C VAL A 144 -7.45 38.60 8.67
N PHE A 145 -7.41 38.41 7.35
CA PHE A 145 -8.59 38.49 6.50
C PHE A 145 -9.65 37.47 6.93
N THR A 146 -9.26 36.20 7.10
CA THR A 146 -10.15 35.14 7.58
C THR A 146 -10.75 35.44 8.95
N ALA A 147 -10.01 36.08 9.86
CA ALA A 147 -10.52 36.47 11.16
C ALA A 147 -11.60 37.58 11.05
N ILE A 148 -11.41 38.57 10.18
CA ILE A 148 -12.36 39.66 9.94
C ILE A 148 -13.66 39.13 9.30
N PHE A 149 -13.52 38.28 8.27
CA PHE A 149 -14.65 37.75 7.51
C PHE A 149 -15.21 36.43 8.07
N LYS A 150 -14.72 35.98 9.23
CA LYS A 150 -15.14 34.73 9.88
C LYS A 150 -16.67 34.58 9.98
N PRO A 151 -17.46 35.61 10.36
CA PRO A 151 -18.92 35.47 10.43
C PRO A 151 -19.55 35.12 9.07
N ALA A 152 -19.09 35.75 7.99
CA ALA A 152 -19.57 35.48 6.63
C ALA A 152 -19.16 34.08 6.15
N ILE A 153 -17.91 33.68 6.43
CA ILE A 153 -17.39 32.36 6.05
C ILE A 153 -18.14 31.23 6.77
N VAL A 154 -18.44 31.39 8.05
CA VAL A 154 -19.20 30.38 8.82
C VAL A 154 -20.61 30.18 8.26
N VAL A 155 -21.29 31.27 7.86
CA VAL A 155 -22.61 31.18 7.22
C VAL A 155 -22.53 30.44 5.88
N LEU A 156 -21.55 30.78 5.04
CA LEU A 156 -21.34 30.12 3.75
C LEU A 156 -20.99 28.64 3.90
N ASN A 157 -20.03 28.31 4.78
CA ASN A 157 -19.65 26.92 5.05
C ASN A 157 -20.79 26.12 5.67
N GLY A 158 -21.58 26.72 6.56
CA GLY A 158 -22.78 26.09 7.12
C GLY A 158 -23.82 25.73 6.06
N PHE A 159 -24.02 26.61 5.06
CA PHE A 159 -24.87 26.32 3.91
C PHE A 159 -24.30 25.19 3.06
N SER A 160 -23.02 25.25 2.70
CA SER A 160 -22.34 24.21 1.91
C SER A 160 -22.40 22.84 2.59
N ASN A 161 -22.13 22.77 3.90
CA ASN A 161 -22.19 21.53 4.67
C ASN A 161 -23.62 20.97 4.74
N LYS A 162 -24.64 21.84 4.85
CA LYS A 162 -26.04 21.41 4.81
C LYS A 162 -26.41 20.84 3.45
N VAL A 163 -25.92 21.42 2.35
CA VAL A 163 -26.10 20.89 1.00
C VAL A 163 -25.38 19.55 0.84
N LEU A 164 -24.11 19.46 1.27
CA LEU A 164 -23.32 18.21 1.20
C LEU A 164 -23.98 17.07 1.97
N ASN A 165 -24.50 17.34 3.16
CA ASN A 165 -25.23 16.35 3.96
C ASN A 165 -26.51 15.85 3.26
N VAL A 166 -27.19 16.67 2.45
CA VAL A 166 -28.34 16.22 1.64
C VAL A 166 -27.92 15.21 0.57
N PHE A 167 -26.67 15.29 0.08
CA PHE A 167 -26.09 14.33 -0.87
C PHE A 167 -25.35 13.17 -0.18
N GLY A 168 -25.42 13.07 1.16
CA GLY A 168 -24.73 12.02 1.92
C GLY A 168 -23.21 12.17 1.99
N LEU A 169 -22.69 13.37 1.76
CA LEU A 169 -21.25 13.67 1.82
C LEU A 169 -20.92 14.38 3.14
N GLU A 170 -19.98 13.83 3.91
CA GLU A 170 -19.43 14.51 5.09
C GLU A 170 -18.34 15.51 4.68
N ALA A 171 -18.49 16.77 5.04
CA ALA A 171 -17.44 17.77 4.92
C ALA A 171 -16.33 17.49 5.93
N LYS A 172 -15.37 16.63 5.60
CA LYS A 172 -14.15 16.48 6.40
C LYS A 172 -13.21 17.64 6.12
N GLU A 173 -12.80 18.33 7.18
CA GLU A 173 -11.55 19.09 7.15
C GLU A 173 -10.43 18.06 6.97
N GLU A 174 -9.97 17.85 5.73
CA GLU A 174 -8.95 16.86 5.42
C GLU A 174 -7.66 17.18 6.17
N ILE A 175 -7.29 16.26 7.06
CA ILE A 175 -5.99 16.22 7.72
C ILE A 175 -5.13 15.17 7.00
N SER A 176 -3.93 15.63 6.65
CA SER A 176 -2.67 14.87 6.57
C SER A 176 -2.34 14.14 5.27
N GLY A 177 -1.26 14.62 4.63
CA GLY A 177 -0.39 13.84 3.75
C GLY A 177 0.39 12.72 4.43
N ALA A 178 -0.11 12.17 5.54
CA ALA A 178 0.34 10.87 6.05
C ALA A 178 -0.15 9.80 5.07
N ARG A 179 0.73 9.48 4.14
CA ARG A 179 0.55 8.33 3.24
C ARG A 179 0.30 7.11 4.09
N THR A 180 -0.82 6.45 3.83
CA THR A 180 -1.11 5.18 4.49
C THR A 180 0.00 4.17 4.18
N PRO A 181 0.27 3.17 5.04
CA PRO A 181 1.19 2.09 4.73
C PRO A 181 0.89 1.41 3.38
N ALA A 182 -0.39 1.36 2.98
CA ALA A 182 -0.83 0.87 1.68
C ALA A 182 -0.37 1.76 0.51
N GLU A 183 -0.45 3.09 0.65
CA GLU A 183 0.08 4.05 -0.33
C GLU A 183 1.60 3.97 -0.44
N LEU A 184 2.32 3.92 0.68
CA LEU A 184 3.78 3.73 0.71
C LEU A 184 4.18 2.41 0.04
N ALA A 185 3.50 1.31 0.35
CA ALA A 185 3.76 0.02 -0.29
C ALA A 185 3.48 0.07 -1.81
N SER A 186 2.49 0.86 -2.24
CA SER A 186 2.18 1.07 -3.68
C SER A 186 3.29 1.85 -4.39
N LEU A 187 3.85 2.88 -3.74
CA LEU A 187 5.00 3.62 -4.26
C LEU A 187 6.23 2.72 -4.41
N VAL A 188 6.53 1.90 -3.38
CA VAL A 188 7.65 0.95 -3.41
C VAL A 188 7.51 -0.07 -4.55
N ARG A 189 6.30 -0.62 -4.76
CA ARG A 189 6.02 -1.52 -5.89
C ARG A 189 6.19 -0.83 -7.25
N ARG A 190 5.75 0.43 -7.37
CA ARG A 190 5.92 1.22 -8.59
C ARG A 190 7.40 1.50 -8.87
N SER A 191 8.19 1.82 -7.84
CA SER A 191 9.63 2.01 -7.95
C SER A 191 10.35 0.75 -8.45
N ALA A 192 9.91 -0.44 -8.00
CA ALA A 192 10.41 -1.71 -8.52
C ALA A 192 10.04 -1.94 -9.98
N ALA A 193 8.78 -1.68 -10.36
CA ALA A 193 8.32 -1.84 -11.74
C ALA A 193 9.06 -0.92 -12.73
N MET A 194 9.48 0.27 -12.28
CA MET A 194 10.29 1.19 -13.08
C MET A 194 11.80 0.92 -13.01
N GLY A 195 12.24 -0.14 -12.33
CA GLY A 195 13.64 -0.53 -12.20
C GLY A 195 14.49 0.41 -11.32
N THR A 196 13.85 1.32 -10.59
CA THR A 196 14.55 2.24 -9.66
C THR A 196 14.87 1.62 -8.30
N LEU A 197 14.24 0.49 -7.99
CA LEU A 197 14.48 -0.31 -6.80
C LEU A 197 14.52 -1.78 -7.20
N ASP A 198 15.43 -2.57 -6.63
CA ASP A 198 15.43 -4.01 -6.90
C ASP A 198 14.18 -4.67 -6.27
N ALA A 199 13.69 -5.73 -6.91
CA ALA A 199 12.45 -6.39 -6.50
C ALA A 199 12.53 -7.00 -5.09
N GLY A 200 13.71 -7.47 -4.66
CA GLY A 200 13.93 -8.05 -3.35
C GLY A 200 13.78 -7.02 -2.24
N THR A 201 14.49 -5.89 -2.36
CA THR A 201 14.38 -4.75 -1.44
C THR A 201 12.98 -4.16 -1.44
N ALA A 202 12.34 -4.05 -2.60
CA ALA A 202 10.95 -3.59 -2.68
C ALA A 202 10.00 -4.50 -1.91
N ASN A 203 10.17 -5.82 -2.02
CA ASN A 203 9.36 -6.80 -1.30
C ASN A 203 9.62 -6.74 0.22
N PHE A 204 10.89 -6.65 0.62
CA PHE A 204 11.30 -6.50 2.02
C PHE A 204 10.71 -5.23 2.66
N ILE A 205 10.78 -4.08 1.99
CA ILE A 205 10.19 -2.83 2.49
C ILE A 205 8.66 -2.95 2.57
N ALA A 206 8.02 -3.54 1.55
CA ALA A 206 6.57 -3.72 1.55
C ALA A 206 6.09 -4.65 2.68
N ARG A 207 6.83 -5.73 2.96
CA ARG A 207 6.58 -6.64 4.09
C ARG A 207 6.79 -5.95 5.43
N THR A 208 7.87 -5.19 5.59
CA THR A 208 8.15 -4.40 6.80
C THR A 208 7.03 -3.40 7.11
N LEU A 209 6.50 -2.70 6.10
CA LEU A 209 5.38 -1.78 6.28
C LEU A 209 4.11 -2.50 6.76
N LYS A 210 3.84 -3.70 6.23
CA LYS A 210 2.69 -4.52 6.64
C LYS A 210 2.86 -5.16 8.01
N PHE A 211 4.09 -5.49 8.40
CA PHE A 211 4.42 -6.13 9.68
C PHE A 211 3.87 -5.33 10.88
N SER A 212 3.96 -4.01 10.83
CA SER A 212 3.42 -3.11 11.88
C SER A 212 1.91 -3.22 12.10
N GLY A 213 1.15 -3.63 11.09
CA GLY A 213 -0.30 -3.76 11.17
C GLY A 213 -0.79 -5.17 11.50
N ARG A 214 0.11 -6.14 11.63
CA ARG A 214 -0.23 -7.54 11.95
C ARG A 214 -0.17 -7.80 13.44
N THR A 215 -0.81 -8.88 13.83
CA THR A 215 -0.96 -9.36 15.20
C THR A 215 -0.47 -10.80 15.35
N ALA A 216 -0.33 -11.28 16.58
CA ALA A 216 0.05 -12.67 16.83
C ALA A 216 -0.92 -13.67 16.16
N ALA A 217 -2.20 -13.35 16.08
CA ALA A 217 -3.21 -14.17 15.39
C ALA A 217 -2.86 -14.45 13.92
N ASP A 218 -2.19 -13.51 13.24
CA ASP A 218 -1.87 -13.60 11.81
C ASP A 218 -0.70 -14.55 11.50
N VAL A 219 0.15 -14.83 12.50
CA VAL A 219 1.41 -15.58 12.32
C VAL A 219 1.48 -16.85 13.15
N MET A 220 0.64 -16.99 14.18
CA MET A 220 0.71 -18.14 15.08
C MET A 220 0.45 -19.46 14.34
N THR A 221 1.11 -20.51 14.80
CA THR A 221 0.70 -21.88 14.52
C THR A 221 -0.55 -22.19 15.36
N PRO A 222 -1.73 -22.41 14.74
CA PRO A 222 -2.97 -22.68 15.45
C PRO A 222 -2.86 -23.95 16.29
N ARG A 223 -3.52 -23.98 17.45
CA ARG A 223 -3.46 -25.09 18.42
C ARG A 223 -3.54 -26.49 17.82
N ILE A 224 -4.39 -26.69 16.80
CA ILE A 224 -4.63 -27.98 16.15
C ILE A 224 -3.44 -28.51 15.33
N ARG A 225 -2.48 -27.62 14.99
CA ARG A 225 -1.24 -27.95 14.27
C ARG A 225 -0.02 -27.99 15.18
N VAL A 226 -0.18 -27.67 16.47
CA VAL A 226 0.91 -27.64 17.43
C VAL A 226 1.22 -29.07 17.87
N GLU A 227 2.48 -29.48 17.73
CA GLU A 227 2.96 -30.74 18.29
C GLU A 227 3.25 -30.56 19.79
N THR A 228 2.52 -31.27 20.64
CA THR A 228 2.62 -31.17 22.10
C THR A 228 3.13 -32.46 22.74
N ILE A 229 3.66 -32.34 23.95
CA ILE A 229 4.12 -33.47 24.78
C ILE A 229 3.37 -33.42 26.11
N ASP A 230 2.84 -34.55 26.59
CA ASP A 230 2.18 -34.57 27.90
C ASP A 230 3.21 -34.46 29.03
N ALA A 231 2.86 -33.79 30.12
CA ALA A 231 3.77 -33.54 31.23
C ALA A 231 4.30 -34.82 31.89
N ASP A 232 3.55 -35.91 31.84
CA ASP A 232 3.87 -37.21 32.41
C ASP A 232 4.60 -38.16 31.43
N GLN A 233 4.67 -37.81 30.14
CA GLN A 233 5.42 -38.58 29.14
C GLN A 233 6.92 -38.59 29.46
N PRO A 234 7.61 -39.70 29.16
CA PRO A 234 9.05 -39.79 29.37
C PRO A 234 9.82 -38.86 28.43
N VAL A 235 10.98 -38.39 28.89
CA VAL A 235 11.89 -37.53 28.10
C VAL A 235 12.35 -38.19 26.79
N SER A 236 12.31 -39.53 26.69
CA SER A 236 12.56 -40.25 25.43
C SER A 236 11.61 -39.81 24.31
N ASP A 237 10.36 -39.51 24.63
CA ASP A 237 9.32 -39.23 23.65
C ASP A 237 9.53 -37.86 23.01
N ILE A 238 10.12 -36.90 23.74
CA ILE A 238 10.55 -35.61 23.20
C ILE A 238 11.62 -35.82 22.11
N VAL A 239 12.57 -36.74 22.33
CA VAL A 239 13.63 -37.02 21.36
C VAL A 239 13.06 -37.69 20.12
N GLU A 240 12.12 -38.61 20.28
CA GLU A 240 11.44 -39.27 19.15
C GLU A 240 10.53 -38.30 18.38
N ALA A 241 9.79 -37.43 19.08
CA ALA A 241 8.99 -36.37 18.49
C ALA A 241 9.86 -35.42 17.66
N ALA A 242 11.03 -35.03 18.18
CA ALA A 242 11.98 -34.20 17.45
C ALA A 242 12.55 -34.87 16.21
N LYS A 243 12.86 -36.17 16.26
CA LYS A 243 13.29 -36.92 15.06
C LYS A 243 12.19 -37.00 14.01
N ARG A 244 10.94 -37.16 14.42
CA ARG A 244 9.78 -37.28 13.53
C ARG A 244 9.42 -35.95 12.86
N THR A 245 9.39 -34.87 13.63
CA THR A 245 8.87 -33.57 13.20
C THR A 245 9.95 -32.62 12.70
N GLY A 246 11.18 -32.76 13.18
CA GLY A 246 12.25 -31.78 12.98
C GLY A 246 12.19 -30.59 13.95
N TYR A 247 11.18 -30.49 14.82
CA TYR A 247 11.05 -29.36 15.73
C TYR A 247 12.03 -29.44 16.90
N SER A 248 12.47 -28.26 17.35
CA SER A 248 13.41 -28.13 18.47
C SER A 248 12.75 -27.85 19.82
N ARG A 249 11.49 -27.40 19.81
CA ARG A 249 10.75 -26.92 20.99
C ARG A 249 9.34 -27.51 20.98
N PHE A 250 8.91 -28.03 22.13
CA PHE A 250 7.62 -28.69 22.30
C PHE A 250 6.90 -28.11 23.51
N PRO A 251 5.71 -27.53 23.34
CA PRO A 251 4.85 -27.17 24.45
C PRO A 251 4.48 -28.43 25.26
N VAL A 252 4.56 -28.30 26.58
CA VAL A 252 4.21 -29.36 27.52
C VAL A 252 2.82 -29.10 28.06
N ILE A 253 1.92 -30.04 27.83
CA ILE A 253 0.51 -29.94 28.21
C ILE A 253 0.21 -30.76 29.48
N GLY A 254 -0.82 -30.33 30.22
CA GLY A 254 -1.36 -31.03 31.37
C GLY A 254 -2.61 -31.82 31.03
N GLU A 255 -3.78 -31.29 31.39
CA GLU A 255 -5.06 -32.01 31.22
C GLU A 255 -5.63 -31.93 29.79
N SER A 256 -5.29 -30.87 29.05
CA SER A 256 -5.77 -30.64 27.69
C SER A 256 -4.77 -29.79 26.90
N SER A 257 -5.03 -29.63 25.60
CA SER A 257 -4.28 -28.70 24.73
C SER A 257 -4.37 -27.23 25.16
N ASP A 258 -5.33 -26.89 26.02
CA ASP A 258 -5.47 -25.53 26.57
C ASP A 258 -4.63 -25.33 27.84
N ASP A 259 -4.22 -26.40 28.53
CA ASP A 259 -3.37 -26.35 29.72
C ASP A 259 -1.88 -26.49 29.34
N ILE A 260 -1.31 -25.46 28.70
CA ILE A 260 0.14 -25.39 28.46
C ILE A 260 0.85 -24.95 29.74
N ARG A 261 1.58 -25.90 30.35
CA ARG A 261 2.34 -25.66 31.58
C ARG A 261 3.69 -25.03 31.33
N GLY A 262 4.31 -25.32 30.19
CA GLY A 262 5.60 -24.77 29.80
C GLY A 262 6.06 -25.28 28.45
N VAL A 263 7.36 -25.14 28.19
CA VAL A 263 7.98 -25.61 26.94
C VAL A 263 9.28 -26.37 27.24
N VAL A 264 9.57 -27.41 26.47
CA VAL A 264 10.82 -28.16 26.53
C VAL A 264 11.58 -27.99 25.21
N HIS A 265 12.87 -27.67 25.32
CA HIS A 265 13.78 -27.69 24.18
C HIS A 265 14.49 -29.04 24.09
N ILE A 266 14.63 -29.60 22.89
CA ILE A 266 15.33 -30.86 22.61
C ILE A 266 16.73 -30.94 23.25
N LYS A 267 17.49 -29.83 23.31
CA LYS A 267 18.81 -29.77 23.96
C LYS A 267 18.74 -30.18 25.44
N LYS A 268 17.69 -29.80 26.17
CA LYS A 268 17.48 -30.22 27.55
C LYS A 268 17.16 -31.71 27.65
N ALA A 269 16.36 -32.25 26.72
CA ALA A 269 16.06 -33.68 26.66
C ALA A 269 17.30 -34.53 26.34
N ILE A 270 18.14 -34.07 25.41
CA ILE A 270 19.40 -34.75 25.04
C ILE A 270 20.43 -34.69 26.18
N ALA A 271 20.46 -33.61 26.96
CA ALA A 271 21.33 -33.47 28.12
C ALA A 271 21.04 -34.50 29.24
N VAL A 272 19.83 -35.08 29.27
CA VAL A 272 19.51 -36.18 30.18
C VAL A 272 20.24 -37.46 29.73
N PRO A 273 20.95 -38.18 30.62
CA PRO A 273 21.58 -39.46 30.31
C PRO A 273 20.59 -40.47 29.70
N ALA A 274 21.04 -41.21 28.68
CA ALA A 274 20.16 -42.07 27.88
C ALA A 274 19.40 -43.12 28.72
N ASP A 275 20.05 -43.69 29.74
CA ASP A 275 19.49 -44.65 30.69
C ASP A 275 18.39 -44.07 31.60
N ARG A 276 18.36 -42.74 31.74
CA ARG A 276 17.38 -42.01 32.57
C ARG A 276 16.23 -41.39 31.78
N ARG A 277 16.36 -41.22 30.46
CA ARG A 277 15.34 -40.57 29.61
C ARG A 277 13.98 -41.26 29.67
N ALA A 278 13.96 -42.58 29.77
CA ALA A 278 12.72 -43.36 29.89
C ALA A 278 12.03 -43.26 31.27
N LYS A 279 12.72 -42.73 32.28
CA LYS A 279 12.24 -42.67 33.68
C LYS A 279 11.92 -41.25 34.13
N LEU A 280 12.52 -40.25 33.50
CA LEU A 280 12.28 -38.85 33.81
C LEU A 280 11.10 -38.34 32.98
N GLN A 281 10.19 -37.62 33.61
CA GLN A 281 9.02 -37.05 32.95
C GLN A 281 9.35 -35.71 32.29
N ALA A 282 8.69 -35.40 31.17
CA ALA A 282 8.87 -34.19 30.39
C ALA A 282 8.65 -32.92 31.24
N GLY A 283 7.64 -32.93 32.12
CA GLY A 283 7.35 -31.82 33.02
C GLY A 283 8.50 -31.47 33.98
N ALA A 284 9.40 -32.40 34.28
CA ALA A 284 10.54 -32.14 35.17
C ALA A 284 11.66 -31.31 34.51
N ILE A 285 11.68 -31.23 33.17
CA ILE A 285 12.69 -30.48 32.41
C ILE A 285 12.11 -29.27 31.65
N MET A 286 10.84 -28.98 31.86
CA MET A 286 10.16 -27.85 31.22
C MET A 286 10.66 -26.51 31.76
N THR A 287 10.44 -25.47 30.98
CA THR A 287 10.72 -24.08 31.32
C THR A 287 9.45 -23.29 31.16
N ASP A 288 9.27 -22.25 31.98
CA ASP A 288 8.18 -21.31 31.81
C ASP A 288 8.21 -20.68 30.41
N VAL A 289 7.03 -20.46 29.85
CA VAL A 289 6.82 -19.93 28.51
C VAL A 289 6.13 -18.58 28.59
N LEU A 290 6.54 -17.66 27.71
CA LEU A 290 5.88 -16.36 27.53
C LEU A 290 4.44 -16.58 27.07
N ARG A 291 3.49 -15.82 27.62
CA ARG A 291 2.08 -15.87 27.25
C ARG A 291 1.63 -14.49 26.79
N VAL A 292 1.02 -14.43 25.62
CA VAL A 292 0.59 -13.16 24.99
C VAL A 292 -0.84 -13.30 24.46
N PRO A 293 -1.63 -12.22 24.42
CA PRO A 293 -2.94 -12.25 23.78
C PRO A 293 -2.79 -12.31 22.25
N GLU A 294 -3.75 -12.90 21.55
CA GLU A 294 -3.76 -12.96 20.07
C GLU A 294 -3.71 -11.58 19.38
N THR A 295 -4.17 -10.53 20.08
CA THR A 295 -4.26 -9.15 19.60
C THR A 295 -2.95 -8.37 19.73
N ILE A 296 -1.90 -8.92 20.35
CA ILE A 296 -0.61 -8.23 20.45
C ILE A 296 -0.03 -7.97 19.06
N HIS A 297 0.46 -6.76 18.82
CA HIS A 297 1.13 -6.41 17.57
C HIS A 297 2.49 -7.10 17.44
N LEU A 298 2.87 -7.42 16.20
CA LEU A 298 4.09 -8.18 15.95
C LEU A 298 5.38 -7.44 16.35
N ASP A 299 5.40 -6.10 16.33
CA ASP A 299 6.54 -5.29 16.78
C ASP A 299 6.78 -5.40 18.28
N ALA A 300 5.70 -5.37 19.08
CA ALA A 300 5.75 -5.61 20.51
C ALA A 300 6.11 -7.08 20.80
N LEU A 301 5.49 -8.03 20.10
CA LEU A 301 5.79 -9.47 20.25
C LEU A 301 7.26 -9.78 19.90
N LEU A 302 7.83 -9.12 18.89
CA LEU A 302 9.24 -9.26 18.53
C LEU A 302 10.17 -8.83 19.67
N ALA A 303 9.83 -7.76 20.39
CA ALA A 303 10.59 -7.31 21.55
C ALA A 303 10.49 -8.31 22.71
N GLU A 304 9.29 -8.76 23.04
CA GLU A 304 9.03 -9.75 24.08
C GLU A 304 9.74 -11.09 23.80
N LEU A 305 9.74 -11.58 22.55
CA LEU A 305 10.41 -12.82 22.16
C LEU A 305 11.95 -12.69 22.15
N ARG A 306 12.50 -11.48 21.96
CA ARG A 306 13.94 -11.22 22.04
C ARG A 306 14.46 -11.24 23.47
N GLU A 307 13.64 -10.77 24.41
CA GLU A 307 13.96 -10.77 25.84
C GLU A 307 13.58 -12.08 26.53
N GLY A 308 12.57 -12.76 26.00
CA GLY A 308 12.01 -13.99 26.52
C GLY A 308 12.89 -15.23 26.33
N ASN A 309 12.67 -16.22 27.21
CA ASN A 309 13.35 -17.51 27.10
C ASN A 309 12.84 -18.32 25.91
N LEU A 310 13.76 -18.99 25.22
CA LEU A 310 13.48 -19.96 24.15
C LEU A 310 12.78 -19.38 22.90
N GLN A 311 12.56 -18.07 22.79
CA GLN A 311 12.03 -17.41 21.59
C GLN A 311 10.70 -18.02 21.08
N LEU A 312 9.85 -18.46 22.02
CA LEU A 312 8.53 -19.01 21.75
C LEU A 312 7.52 -18.42 22.74
N ALA A 313 6.35 -18.04 22.23
CA ALA A 313 5.22 -17.56 23.02
C ALA A 313 4.00 -18.45 22.79
N VAL A 314 3.23 -18.68 23.85
CA VAL A 314 1.88 -19.23 23.78
C VAL A 314 0.92 -18.07 23.56
N VAL A 315 0.09 -18.19 22.54
CA VAL A 315 -0.92 -17.19 22.19
C VAL A 315 -2.24 -17.60 22.82
N LEU A 316 -2.82 -16.67 23.58
CA LEU A 316 -4.08 -16.86 24.32
C LEU A 316 -5.25 -16.22 23.58
N ASP A 317 -6.40 -16.90 23.61
CA ASP A 317 -7.67 -16.36 23.14
C ASP A 317 -8.35 -15.48 24.21
N GLU A 318 -9.51 -14.89 23.86
CA GLU A 318 -10.27 -14.01 24.74
C GLU A 318 -10.88 -14.70 25.97
N TYR A 319 -10.96 -16.04 25.95
CA TYR A 319 -11.47 -16.86 27.05
C TYR A 319 -10.34 -17.40 27.94
N GLY A 320 -9.08 -17.08 27.62
CA GLY A 320 -7.90 -17.56 28.33
C GLY A 320 -7.46 -18.96 27.92
N GLY A 321 -8.05 -19.53 26.87
CA GLY A 321 -7.64 -20.78 26.24
C GLY A 321 -6.41 -20.58 25.34
N THR A 322 -5.83 -21.69 24.87
CA THR A 322 -4.68 -21.63 23.96
C THR A 322 -5.18 -21.50 22.53
N ALA A 323 -4.89 -20.35 21.90
CA ALA A 323 -5.15 -20.12 20.48
C ALA A 323 -4.08 -20.80 19.60
N GLY A 324 -2.82 -20.75 20.03
CA GLY A 324 -1.69 -21.30 19.29
C GLY A 324 -0.33 -20.98 19.90
N VAL A 325 0.73 -21.11 19.10
CA VAL A 325 2.10 -20.71 19.47
C VAL A 325 2.72 -19.84 18.37
N ALA A 326 3.55 -18.88 18.75
CA ALA A 326 4.29 -18.04 17.82
C ALA A 326 5.78 -18.04 18.20
N THR A 327 6.65 -18.13 17.21
CA THR A 327 8.11 -18.15 17.40
C THR A 327 8.76 -16.91 16.79
N LEU A 328 9.98 -16.61 17.23
CA LEU A 328 10.77 -15.53 16.60
C LEU A 328 11.01 -15.79 15.11
N GLU A 329 11.15 -17.07 14.73
CA GLU A 329 11.36 -17.49 13.35
C GLU A 329 10.15 -17.10 12.47
N ASP A 330 8.92 -17.38 12.93
CA ASP A 330 7.68 -16.97 12.25
C ASP A 330 7.59 -15.45 12.04
N LEU A 331 7.99 -14.67 13.06
CA LEU A 331 7.99 -13.21 12.97
C LEU A 331 9.03 -12.66 11.99
N VAL A 332 10.21 -13.28 11.93
CA VAL A 332 11.27 -12.89 11.00
C VAL A 332 10.90 -13.27 9.57
N GLU A 333 10.29 -14.45 9.38
CA GLU A 333 9.79 -14.91 8.08
C GLU A 333 8.77 -13.93 7.47
N GLU A 334 7.94 -13.29 8.28
CA GLU A 334 7.02 -12.27 7.77
C GLU A 334 7.70 -11.07 7.12
N ILE A 335 8.87 -10.68 7.63
CA ILE A 335 9.65 -9.54 7.13
C ILE A 335 10.53 -9.97 5.95
N VAL A 336 11.27 -11.07 6.11
CA VAL A 336 12.31 -11.51 5.16
C VAL A 336 11.73 -12.38 4.03
N GLY A 337 10.60 -13.03 4.25
CA GLY A 337 10.06 -14.11 3.41
C GLY A 337 10.67 -15.46 3.75
N GLU A 338 10.30 -16.51 3.01
CA GLU A 338 10.88 -17.85 3.15
C GLU A 338 12.40 -17.77 2.96
N VAL A 339 13.15 -17.84 4.07
CA VAL A 339 14.59 -18.04 4.05
C VAL A 339 14.79 -19.54 4.11
N ALA A 340 15.25 -20.16 3.02
CA ALA A 340 15.56 -21.58 3.02
C ALA A 340 16.55 -21.89 4.14
N ASP A 341 16.13 -22.66 5.14
CA ASP A 341 17.00 -23.14 6.21
C ASP A 341 18.05 -24.10 5.61
N GLU A 342 19.25 -24.14 6.17
CA GLU A 342 20.27 -25.12 5.80
C GLU A 342 19.79 -26.57 6.04
N HIS A 343 18.76 -26.74 6.87
CA HIS A 343 18.05 -28.01 7.13
C HIS A 343 16.85 -28.25 6.22
N ASP A 344 16.41 -27.24 5.45
CA ASP A 344 15.35 -27.43 4.48
C ASP A 344 15.87 -28.24 3.31
N LYS A 345 15.13 -29.30 2.97
CA LYS A 345 15.32 -29.93 1.66
C LYS A 345 14.92 -28.90 0.63
N VAL A 346 15.89 -28.22 0.01
CA VAL A 346 15.67 -27.38 -1.18
C VAL A 346 14.80 -28.18 -2.15
N ARG A 347 13.53 -27.80 -2.28
CA ARG A 347 12.59 -28.44 -3.21
C ARG A 347 12.59 -27.58 -4.47
N PRO A 348 13.43 -27.86 -5.49
CA PRO A 348 13.49 -27.04 -6.69
C PRO A 348 12.10 -26.90 -7.31
N GLY A 349 11.72 -25.68 -7.70
CA GLY A 349 10.42 -25.35 -8.28
C GLY A 349 10.22 -26.10 -9.59
N LEU A 350 10.64 -25.50 -10.70
CA LEU A 350 10.56 -26.10 -12.03
C LEU A 350 11.91 -26.75 -12.41
N LEU A 351 11.90 -28.02 -12.78
CA LEU A 351 13.09 -28.74 -13.26
C LEU A 351 12.82 -29.38 -14.62
N GLN A 352 13.77 -29.23 -15.54
CA GLN A 352 13.79 -30.01 -16.78
C GLN A 352 14.78 -31.16 -16.66
N SER A 353 14.32 -32.38 -16.94
CA SER A 353 15.16 -33.57 -17.06
C SER A 353 15.96 -33.56 -18.37
N ALA A 354 17.09 -34.26 -18.41
CA ALA A 354 17.86 -34.50 -19.63
C ALA A 354 17.04 -35.24 -20.72
N SER A 355 15.97 -35.94 -20.34
CA SER A 355 15.01 -36.56 -21.26
C SER A 355 14.03 -35.58 -21.91
N GLY A 356 14.02 -34.31 -21.49
CA GLY A 356 13.07 -33.29 -21.95
C GLY A 356 11.77 -33.20 -21.12
N ASP A 357 11.61 -34.05 -20.10
CA ASP A 357 10.46 -34.02 -19.19
C ASP A 357 10.58 -32.89 -18.16
N TRP A 358 9.46 -32.29 -17.76
CA TRP A 358 9.43 -31.20 -16.79
C TRP A 358 8.77 -31.62 -15.48
N TYR A 359 9.37 -31.26 -14.34
CA TYR A 359 8.88 -31.58 -13.00
C TYR A 359 8.62 -30.30 -12.21
N PHE A 360 7.45 -30.17 -11.61
CA PHE A 360 7.05 -28.95 -10.89
C PHE A 360 6.01 -29.20 -9.78
N PRO A 361 5.81 -28.25 -8.84
CA PRO A 361 4.80 -28.35 -7.79
C PRO A 361 3.39 -28.32 -8.38
N GLY A 362 2.49 -29.14 -7.85
CA GLY A 362 1.06 -29.12 -8.22
C GLY A 362 0.35 -27.81 -7.84
N LEU A 363 1.00 -26.96 -7.03
CA LEU A 363 0.48 -25.66 -6.58
C LEU A 363 0.73 -24.51 -7.56
N LEU A 364 1.54 -24.72 -8.61
CA LEU A 364 1.73 -23.67 -9.63
C LEU A 364 0.42 -23.36 -10.33
N ARG A 365 0.26 -22.10 -10.73
CA ARG A 365 -0.91 -21.62 -11.46
C ARG A 365 -0.79 -22.01 -12.95
N PRO A 366 -1.91 -22.33 -13.64
CA PRO A 366 -1.90 -22.70 -15.06
C PRO A 366 -1.19 -21.68 -15.97
N ASP A 367 -1.44 -20.38 -15.75
CA ASP A 367 -0.85 -19.26 -16.51
C ASP A 367 0.68 -19.20 -16.35
N GLU A 368 1.16 -19.27 -15.11
CA GLU A 368 2.60 -19.25 -14.79
C GLU A 368 3.34 -20.43 -15.43
N LEU A 369 2.71 -21.60 -15.49
CA LEU A 369 3.31 -22.79 -16.06
C LEU A 369 3.36 -22.75 -17.60
N SER A 370 2.31 -22.23 -18.23
CA SER A 370 2.23 -22.08 -19.68
C SER A 370 3.19 -21.01 -20.23
N GLU A 371 3.54 -19.99 -19.45
CA GLU A 371 4.60 -19.04 -19.80
C GLU A 371 6.01 -19.65 -19.71
N GLN A 372 6.24 -20.57 -18.77
CA GLN A 372 7.56 -21.11 -18.48
C GLN A 372 7.91 -22.38 -19.28
N ILE A 373 6.92 -23.17 -19.69
CA ILE A 373 7.12 -24.42 -20.45
C ILE A 373 6.64 -24.26 -21.89
N PRO A 374 7.55 -24.18 -22.88
CA PRO A 374 7.18 -24.07 -24.28
C PRO A 374 6.33 -25.26 -24.75
N GLY A 375 5.15 -24.95 -25.30
CA GLY A 375 4.23 -25.92 -25.88
C GLY A 375 3.21 -26.51 -24.90
N LEU A 376 3.33 -26.28 -23.60
CA LEU A 376 2.32 -26.69 -22.62
C LEU A 376 1.22 -25.63 -22.49
N THR A 377 -0.01 -25.98 -22.83
CA THR A 377 -1.18 -25.14 -22.50
C THR A 377 -2.09 -25.88 -21.53
N VAL A 378 -2.25 -25.31 -20.33
CA VAL A 378 -3.29 -25.71 -19.38
C VAL A 378 -4.39 -24.66 -19.48
N PRO A 379 -5.66 -25.05 -19.74
CA PRO A 379 -6.76 -24.09 -19.74
C PRO A 379 -6.84 -23.36 -18.39
N ASP A 380 -7.25 -22.10 -18.40
CA ASP A 380 -7.45 -21.30 -17.20
C ASP A 380 -8.96 -21.09 -17.02
N GLU A 381 -9.58 -21.92 -16.19
CA GLU A 381 -11.03 -21.92 -15.94
C GLU A 381 -11.31 -21.73 -14.45
N ALA A 382 -12.44 -21.11 -14.12
CA ALA A 382 -12.83 -20.81 -12.74
C ALA A 382 -13.04 -22.04 -11.82
N ALA A 383 -12.95 -23.27 -12.36
CA ALA A 383 -13.11 -24.50 -11.59
C ALA A 383 -11.85 -24.89 -10.79
N TYR A 384 -10.69 -24.29 -11.08
CA TYR A 384 -9.43 -24.60 -10.41
C TYR A 384 -8.48 -23.39 -10.44
N GLU A 385 -7.64 -23.26 -9.41
CA GLU A 385 -6.64 -22.19 -9.32
C GLU A 385 -5.20 -22.70 -9.54
N THR A 386 -5.01 -24.02 -9.53
CA THR A 386 -3.69 -24.66 -9.62
C THR A 386 -3.69 -25.80 -10.62
N VAL A 387 -2.52 -26.17 -11.13
CA VAL A 387 -2.37 -27.29 -12.09
C VAL A 387 -2.73 -28.63 -11.43
N GLY A 388 -2.50 -28.79 -10.14
CA GLY A 388 -3.00 -29.93 -9.36
C GLY A 388 -4.52 -29.95 -9.30
N GLY A 389 -5.15 -28.78 -9.13
CA GLY A 389 -6.60 -28.62 -9.23
C GLY A 389 -7.14 -29.00 -10.61
N TYR A 390 -6.47 -28.56 -11.69
CA TYR A 390 -6.80 -28.94 -13.06
C TYR A 390 -6.77 -30.45 -13.27
N VAL A 391 -5.70 -31.12 -12.83
CA VAL A 391 -5.55 -32.59 -12.96
C VAL A 391 -6.67 -33.33 -12.21
N MET A 392 -7.00 -32.90 -10.99
CA MET A 392 -8.10 -33.51 -10.22
C MET A 392 -9.47 -33.24 -10.84
N SER A 393 -9.68 -32.05 -11.42
CA SER A 393 -10.89 -31.69 -12.14
C SER A 393 -11.10 -32.59 -13.35
N GLN A 394 -10.04 -32.87 -14.13
CA GLN A 394 -10.11 -33.77 -15.28
C GLN A 394 -10.31 -35.23 -14.90
N LEU A 395 -9.72 -35.67 -13.79
CA LEU A 395 -9.88 -37.05 -13.30
C LEU A 395 -11.27 -37.28 -12.65
N GLY A 396 -11.96 -36.23 -12.20
CA GLY A 396 -13.24 -36.34 -11.50
C GLY A 396 -13.18 -37.05 -10.15
N ARG A 397 -11.98 -37.24 -9.59
CA ARG A 397 -11.71 -37.90 -8.31
C ARG A 397 -10.41 -37.38 -7.69
N ILE A 398 -10.17 -37.74 -6.42
CA ILE A 398 -8.86 -37.54 -5.80
C ILE A 398 -7.82 -38.33 -6.62
N ALA A 399 -6.76 -37.62 -7.04
CA ALA A 399 -5.69 -38.22 -7.82
C ALA A 399 -4.86 -39.20 -7.01
N ALA A 400 -4.25 -40.16 -7.70
CA ALA A 400 -3.28 -41.11 -7.19
C ALA A 400 -1.95 -40.96 -7.95
N VAL A 401 -0.85 -41.34 -7.31
CA VAL A 401 0.46 -41.36 -7.98
C VAL A 401 0.39 -42.31 -9.19
N GLY A 402 0.83 -41.82 -10.34
CA GLY A 402 0.77 -42.52 -11.62
C GLY A 402 -0.42 -42.12 -12.51
N ASP A 403 -1.40 -41.38 -11.99
CA ASP A 403 -2.49 -40.86 -12.81
C ASP A 403 -1.99 -39.89 -13.88
N THR A 404 -2.59 -39.92 -15.06
CA THR A 404 -2.21 -39.11 -16.21
C THR A 404 -3.39 -38.34 -16.80
N VAL A 405 -3.15 -37.12 -17.24
CA VAL A 405 -4.10 -36.25 -17.92
C VAL A 405 -3.45 -35.67 -19.17
N ASP A 406 -4.12 -35.79 -20.31
CA ASP A 406 -3.64 -35.21 -21.56
C ASP A 406 -3.91 -33.71 -21.63
N VAL A 407 -2.93 -32.98 -22.15
CA VAL A 407 -2.98 -31.52 -22.30
C VAL A 407 -2.42 -31.14 -23.68
N VAL A 408 -2.64 -29.89 -24.08
CA VAL A 408 -2.04 -29.40 -25.32
C VAL A 408 -0.51 -29.44 -25.17
N GLY A 409 0.13 -30.14 -26.09
CA GLY A 409 1.59 -30.29 -26.16
C GLY A 409 2.18 -31.48 -25.40
N GLY A 410 1.39 -32.30 -24.72
CA GLY A 410 1.90 -33.50 -24.04
C GLY A 410 0.98 -34.10 -22.98
N THR A 411 1.55 -34.84 -22.03
CA THR A 411 0.79 -35.50 -20.95
C THR A 411 1.32 -35.10 -19.59
N LEU A 412 0.43 -34.70 -18.68
CA LEU A 412 0.71 -34.49 -17.27
C LEU A 412 0.58 -35.82 -16.51
N SER A 413 1.51 -36.11 -15.61
CA SER A 413 1.50 -37.30 -14.78
C SER A 413 1.76 -36.96 -13.31
N VAL A 414 0.96 -37.52 -12.40
CA VAL A 414 1.10 -37.32 -10.96
C VAL A 414 2.27 -38.16 -10.46
N THR A 415 3.31 -37.50 -9.95
CA THR A 415 4.52 -38.19 -9.46
C THR A 415 4.56 -38.30 -7.94
N ARG A 416 3.86 -37.40 -7.23
CA ARG A 416 3.77 -37.45 -5.77
C ARG A 416 2.50 -36.80 -5.24
N MET A 417 1.94 -37.42 -4.20
CA MET A 417 0.81 -36.90 -3.42
C MET A 417 1.28 -36.45 -2.03
N ASP A 418 0.62 -35.44 -1.49
CA ASP A 418 0.72 -34.97 -0.11
C ASP A 418 -0.69 -34.95 0.49
N GLY A 419 -1.01 -35.98 1.28
CA GLY A 419 -2.36 -36.25 1.74
C GLY A 419 -3.34 -36.45 0.57
N ARG A 420 -4.29 -35.51 0.41
CA ARG A 420 -5.29 -35.50 -0.68
C ARG A 420 -4.94 -34.55 -1.81
N ARG A 421 -3.77 -33.91 -1.78
CA ARG A 421 -3.31 -32.93 -2.77
C ARG A 421 -2.19 -33.50 -3.63
N ILE A 422 -2.10 -33.08 -4.88
CA ILE A 422 -0.95 -33.39 -5.74
C ILE A 422 0.22 -32.49 -5.32
N ASP A 423 1.32 -33.10 -4.86
CA ASP A 423 2.56 -32.40 -4.52
C ASP A 423 3.39 -32.13 -5.77
N ARG A 424 3.57 -33.14 -6.63
CA ARG A 424 4.42 -33.03 -7.83
C ARG A 424 3.78 -33.62 -9.07
N ILE A 425 3.97 -32.91 -10.18
CA ILE A 425 3.51 -33.27 -11.52
C ILE A 425 4.72 -33.33 -12.46
N CYS A 426 4.71 -34.32 -13.34
CA CYS A 426 5.65 -34.44 -14.45
C CYS A 426 4.91 -34.22 -15.77
N PHE A 427 5.33 -33.22 -16.54
CA PHE A 427 4.88 -33.00 -17.92
C PHE A 427 5.84 -33.67 -18.88
N ARG A 428 5.31 -34.55 -19.74
CA ARG A 428 6.04 -35.16 -20.86
C ARG A 428 5.58 -34.51 -22.16
N PRO A 429 6.44 -33.75 -22.87
CA PRO A 429 6.08 -33.19 -24.16
C PRO A 429 5.75 -34.30 -25.18
N ALA A 430 4.74 -34.06 -26.01
CA ALA A 430 4.43 -34.92 -27.14
C ALA A 430 5.61 -34.86 -28.13
N ARG A 431 6.15 -36.02 -28.53
CA ARG A 431 7.17 -36.07 -29.57
C ARG A 431 6.59 -35.48 -30.86
N VAL A 432 7.21 -34.41 -31.37
CA VAL A 432 6.93 -33.90 -32.72
C VAL A 432 7.19 -35.05 -33.71
N PRO A 433 6.24 -35.43 -34.59
CA PRO A 433 6.53 -36.38 -35.66
C PRO A 433 7.60 -35.75 -36.55
N GLY A 434 8.82 -36.29 -36.50
CA GLY A 434 9.93 -35.82 -37.30
C GLY A 434 9.58 -35.85 -38.79
N GLY A 435 9.89 -34.74 -39.46
CA GLY A 435 9.83 -34.60 -40.90
C GLY A 435 10.59 -35.71 -41.62
N GLY A 436 10.09 -36.05 -42.81
CA GLY A 436 10.55 -37.15 -43.62
C GLY A 436 12.07 -37.17 -43.87
N GLN A 437 12.61 -38.38 -43.87
CA GLN A 437 13.87 -38.69 -44.52
C GLN A 437 13.87 -38.14 -45.95
N PRO A 438 14.88 -37.37 -46.38
CA PRO A 438 15.08 -37.11 -47.80
C PRO A 438 15.43 -38.42 -48.50
N ALA A 439 14.64 -38.74 -49.53
CA ALA A 439 14.86 -39.88 -50.41
C ALA A 439 16.28 -39.85 -51.00
N SER A 440 16.99 -40.97 -50.84
CA SER A 440 18.19 -41.25 -51.62
C SER A 440 17.80 -41.37 -53.10
N GLN A 441 18.02 -40.32 -53.88
CA GLN A 441 18.09 -40.46 -55.33
C GLN A 441 19.43 -41.09 -55.69
N ALA A 442 19.35 -42.32 -56.19
CA ALA A 442 20.40 -42.99 -56.91
C ALA A 442 20.77 -42.17 -58.16
N GLY A 443 22.02 -41.71 -58.22
CA GLY A 443 22.69 -41.41 -59.48
C GLY A 443 23.33 -42.68 -59.99
N ALA A 444 22.81 -43.18 -61.11
CA ALA A 444 23.38 -44.27 -61.89
C ALA A 444 24.72 -43.87 -62.51
N ALA A 445 25.51 -44.90 -62.84
CA ALA A 445 26.63 -44.87 -63.75
C ALA A 445 26.26 -44.34 -65.15
#